data_AF-A0A377GD50-F1
#
_entry.id   AF-A0A377GD50-F1
#
_cell.length_a   1.000
_cell.length_b   1.000
_cell.length_c   1.000
_cell.angle_alpha   90.00
_cell.angle_beta   90.00
_cell.angle_gamma   90.00
#
_symmetry.space_group_name_H-M   'P 1'
#
loop_
_entity.id
_entity.type
_entity.pdbx_description
1 polymer ?
#
loop_
_entity_poly.entity_id
_entity_poly.type
_entity_poly.pdbx_seq_one_letter_code
_entity_poly.pdbx_strand_id
1 'polypeptide(L)'
;MAKNTLYNFLNLCVYKNKKLHMGNDIYLIKTQDKKNCPYFRFDLPLEQPISFDLNELELNLSKHHISVYEGENSENPSLSQFHYSAYFVDKKKQEYILHVYFNEHSQLSQLPVLSLISGDDKRTYLEVEEHLSDQFITLAREKVDPVISEVQRRKSEKIRHLQTQYEKDEQQASELSKDLAANKSEHDVVVQRMIKTLKGLNPLFKHDSYIRIAKSLESFIQHQTETNQQTKKHASKVHPTKPKLLEEKLKPVVKLAKNSSQSTSSKFTSTSHIEADLQAAIVKFNLLEKDDAKAINEICNLYAEVNSILLLSEDDDNNALPKDFMAKINTLQLQINLKATTLLHGLIAQRRFDLAKTFTPFHYQLDEKFLFQALEQADGEFLDFLLDHGEYILDNQPVRIKDQTFKSAVHYCFSTCQQKSMASCLSTLLRHGASILVKGANGLPLAHTILSTAQHPLRPALEENKSLTLQSRYFYAQLANLLQNYLMTGISDSKRKEKLIRDMQSYRDEAQSFLLSKDLDKGIGNKLREQIDHLAEVVMPEYQQAIRSSIHQGLPGLRDQKNLRRANLLFKEAIKLVQEDKLKTWNGEKDHLKKLLGAK
;
A
#
# COMPACT_ATOMS: atom_id res chain seq x y z
N MET A 1 7.54 -8.32 -13.47
CA MET A 1 6.60 -7.18 -13.28
C MET A 1 5.87 -7.41 -11.97
N ALA A 2 5.73 -6.36 -11.16
CA ALA A 2 5.02 -6.47 -9.89
C ALA A 2 3.51 -6.71 -10.15
N LYS A 3 2.88 -7.48 -9.26
CA LYS A 3 1.48 -7.91 -9.39
C LYS A 3 0.56 -6.82 -8.87
N ASN A 4 -0.30 -6.28 -9.72
CA ASN A 4 -1.35 -5.38 -9.25
C ASN A 4 -2.45 -6.21 -8.54
N THR A 5 -2.40 -6.22 -7.20
CA THR A 5 -3.34 -7.00 -6.37
C THR A 5 -4.79 -6.52 -6.51
N LEU A 6 -5.00 -5.24 -6.81
CA LEU A 6 -6.33 -4.67 -7.06
C LEU A 6 -6.90 -5.18 -8.38
N TYR A 7 -6.11 -5.15 -9.46
CA TYR A 7 -6.49 -5.73 -10.75
C TYR A 7 -6.84 -7.22 -10.62
N ASN A 8 -5.99 -7.98 -9.92
CA ASN A 8 -6.20 -9.40 -9.69
C ASN A 8 -7.51 -9.69 -8.95
N PHE A 9 -7.81 -8.91 -7.89
CA PHE A 9 -9.08 -9.00 -7.19
C PHE A 9 -10.27 -8.73 -8.13
N LEU A 10 -10.21 -7.66 -8.92
CA LEU A 10 -11.25 -7.31 -9.89
C LEU A 10 -11.45 -8.42 -10.93
N ASN A 11 -10.37 -8.99 -11.46
CA ASN A 11 -10.45 -10.06 -12.45
C ASN A 11 -11.07 -11.34 -11.87
N LEU A 12 -10.61 -11.77 -10.69
CA LEU A 12 -10.97 -13.06 -10.10
C LEU A 12 -12.32 -13.05 -9.39
N CYS A 13 -12.58 -12.02 -8.61
CA CYS A 13 -13.71 -12.00 -7.68
C CYS A 13 -14.90 -11.23 -8.25
N VAL A 14 -14.66 -10.27 -9.14
CA VAL A 14 -15.67 -9.31 -9.56
C VAL A 14 -16.14 -9.57 -10.99
N TYR A 15 -15.22 -9.46 -11.95
CA TYR A 15 -15.52 -9.57 -13.38
C TYR A 15 -16.00 -10.98 -13.76
N LYS A 16 -15.24 -12.02 -13.39
CA LYS A 16 -15.61 -13.42 -13.66
C LYS A 16 -16.94 -13.84 -13.01
N ASN A 17 -17.29 -13.24 -11.88
CA ASN A 17 -18.50 -13.60 -11.13
C ASN A 17 -19.69 -12.67 -11.39
N LYS A 18 -19.53 -11.61 -12.22
CA LYS A 18 -20.56 -10.58 -12.51
C LYS A 18 -21.24 -9.98 -11.27
N LYS A 19 -20.47 -9.74 -10.19
CA LYS A 19 -21.01 -9.40 -8.85
C LYS A 19 -20.76 -7.96 -8.35
N LEU A 20 -20.16 -7.08 -9.15
CA LEU A 20 -20.14 -5.64 -8.80
C LEU A 20 -21.36 -4.94 -9.38
N HIS A 21 -22.35 -4.71 -8.52
CA HIS A 21 -23.09 -3.45 -8.56
C HIS A 21 -22.53 -2.59 -7.43
N MET A 22 -22.00 -1.41 -7.79
CA MET A 22 -21.45 -0.42 -6.86
C MET A 22 -22.50 0.56 -6.34
N GLY A 23 -23.78 0.40 -6.71
CA GLY A 23 -24.74 1.51 -6.63
C GLY A 23 -24.38 2.62 -7.63
N ASN A 24 -25.30 3.53 -7.92
CA ASN A 24 -25.04 4.75 -8.70
C ASN A 24 -24.55 4.56 -10.15
N ASP A 25 -25.02 3.53 -10.87
CA ASP A 25 -24.69 3.30 -12.29
C ASP A 25 -23.20 3.17 -12.61
N ILE A 26 -22.36 2.81 -11.62
CA ILE A 26 -20.94 2.55 -11.82
C ILE A 26 -20.73 1.07 -12.17
N TYR A 27 -20.24 0.80 -13.38
CA TYR A 27 -19.98 -0.54 -13.90
C TYR A 27 -18.50 -0.78 -14.13
N LEU A 28 -18.07 -2.02 -13.94
CA LEU A 28 -16.71 -2.46 -14.23
C LEU A 28 -16.58 -2.87 -15.69
N ILE A 29 -15.75 -2.16 -16.45
CA ILE A 29 -15.48 -2.41 -17.86
C ILE A 29 -14.07 -2.99 -18.00
N LYS A 30 -13.93 -4.11 -18.71
CA LYS A 30 -12.61 -4.66 -19.08
C LYS A 30 -12.28 -4.19 -20.49
N THR A 31 -11.10 -3.60 -20.67
CA THR A 31 -10.66 -3.02 -21.94
C THR A 31 -9.14 -3.12 -22.09
N GLN A 32 -8.60 -2.61 -23.19
CA GLN A 32 -7.18 -2.60 -23.51
C GLN A 32 -6.78 -1.19 -23.95
N ASP A 33 -5.56 -0.79 -23.61
CA ASP A 33 -5.02 0.48 -24.09
C ASP A 33 -4.48 0.35 -25.52
N LYS A 34 -3.91 1.44 -26.05
CA LYS A 34 -3.32 1.45 -27.40
C LYS A 34 -2.12 0.51 -27.58
N LYS A 35 -1.51 0.06 -26.48
CA LYS A 35 -0.40 -0.91 -26.45
C LYS A 35 -0.90 -2.33 -26.19
N ASN A 36 -2.21 -2.56 -26.25
CA ASN A 36 -2.87 -3.82 -25.91
C ASN A 36 -2.68 -4.26 -24.45
N CYS A 37 -2.30 -3.35 -23.55
CA CYS A 37 -2.19 -3.64 -22.12
C CYS A 37 -3.61 -3.68 -21.52
N PRO A 38 -4.01 -4.80 -20.89
CA PRO A 38 -5.35 -4.93 -20.33
C PRO A 38 -5.48 -4.09 -19.05
N TYR A 39 -6.66 -3.48 -18.91
CA TYR A 39 -7.03 -2.74 -17.71
C TYR A 39 -8.52 -2.82 -17.43
N PHE A 40 -8.87 -2.54 -16.19
CA PHE A 40 -10.24 -2.32 -15.76
C PHE A 40 -10.53 -0.84 -15.64
N ARG A 41 -11.73 -0.44 -16.05
CA ARG A 41 -12.22 0.93 -16.01
C ARG A 41 -13.54 1.02 -15.24
N PHE A 42 -13.64 2.02 -14.37
CA PHE A 42 -14.89 2.45 -13.75
C PHE A 42 -15.26 3.83 -14.30
N ASP A 43 -16.29 3.89 -15.12
CA ASP A 43 -16.83 5.18 -15.57
C ASP A 43 -17.62 5.81 -14.42
N LEU A 44 -17.33 7.07 -14.13
CA LEU A 44 -17.90 7.79 -12.99
C LEU A 44 -19.01 8.75 -13.43
N PRO A 45 -20.08 8.90 -12.66
CA PRO A 45 -21.18 9.79 -12.99
C PRO A 45 -20.81 11.26 -12.78
N LEU A 46 -21.23 12.11 -13.72
CA LEU A 46 -21.12 13.56 -13.62
C LEU A 46 -22.47 14.13 -13.12
N GLU A 47 -22.63 14.19 -11.81
CA GLU A 47 -23.86 14.67 -11.17
C GLU A 47 -24.06 16.19 -11.30
N GLN A 48 -22.95 16.94 -11.36
CA GLN A 48 -22.95 18.40 -11.45
C GLN A 48 -21.84 18.86 -12.41
N PRO A 49 -22.04 20.00 -13.11
CA PRO A 49 -20.96 20.63 -13.88
C PRO A 49 -19.78 20.98 -12.98
N ILE A 50 -18.57 20.63 -13.41
CA ILE A 50 -17.33 20.96 -12.72
C ILE A 50 -16.44 21.71 -13.71
N SER A 51 -16.03 22.91 -13.36
CA SER A 51 -15.12 23.72 -14.18
C SER A 51 -13.91 24.19 -13.38
N PHE A 52 -12.81 24.42 -14.08
CA PHE A 52 -11.56 24.93 -13.53
C PHE A 52 -11.01 26.02 -14.43
N ASP A 53 -10.40 27.04 -13.82
CA ASP A 53 -9.70 28.09 -14.54
C ASP A 53 -8.21 27.71 -14.71
N LEU A 54 -7.78 27.60 -15.96
CA LEU A 54 -6.37 27.46 -16.35
C LEU A 54 -5.96 28.72 -17.11
N ASN A 55 -5.31 29.66 -16.41
CA ASN A 55 -5.01 30.99 -16.93
C ASN A 55 -6.31 31.71 -17.36
N GLU A 56 -6.44 32.05 -18.65
CA GLU A 56 -7.65 32.66 -19.23
C GLU A 56 -8.64 31.62 -19.80
N LEU A 57 -8.35 30.34 -19.66
CA LEU A 57 -9.16 29.24 -20.21
C LEU A 57 -10.02 28.60 -19.13
N GLU A 58 -11.32 28.49 -19.41
CA GLU A 58 -12.26 27.74 -18.58
C GLU A 58 -12.36 26.30 -19.08
N LEU A 59 -11.93 25.35 -18.27
CA LEU A 59 -11.92 23.91 -18.54
C LEU A 59 -13.12 23.24 -17.92
N ASN A 60 -14.05 22.72 -18.74
CA ASN A 60 -15.25 22.04 -18.27
C ASN A 60 -15.08 20.53 -18.29
N LEU A 61 -15.31 19.86 -17.16
CA LEU A 61 -15.22 18.40 -17.06
C LEU A 61 -16.33 17.74 -17.90
N SER A 62 -15.94 16.91 -18.86
CA SER A 62 -16.87 16.23 -19.77
C SER A 62 -17.08 14.76 -19.43
N LYS A 63 -16.01 14.06 -19.06
CA LYS A 63 -16.03 12.64 -18.68
C LYS A 63 -14.87 12.32 -17.75
N HIS A 64 -15.04 11.33 -16.90
CA HIS A 64 -13.99 10.87 -16.01
C HIS A 64 -14.17 9.42 -15.59
N HIS A 65 -13.07 8.77 -15.25
CA HIS A 65 -13.06 7.36 -14.89
C HIS A 65 -11.86 7.01 -13.99
N ILE A 66 -11.93 5.85 -13.37
CA ILE A 66 -10.82 5.22 -12.64
C ILE A 66 -10.32 4.05 -13.47
N SER A 67 -9.00 3.92 -13.60
CA SER A 67 -8.36 2.85 -14.36
C SER A 67 -7.38 2.07 -13.49
N VAL A 68 -7.46 0.74 -13.58
CA VAL A 68 -6.63 -0.23 -12.85
C VAL A 68 -5.95 -1.15 -13.86
N TYR A 69 -4.65 -0.99 -14.06
CA TYR A 69 -3.86 -1.79 -15.02
C TYR A 69 -3.41 -3.13 -14.44
N GLU A 70 -3.19 -4.12 -15.29
CA GLU A 70 -2.68 -5.44 -14.85
C GLU A 70 -1.27 -5.37 -14.26
N GLY A 71 -0.39 -4.58 -14.87
CA GLY A 71 0.98 -4.38 -14.40
C GLY A 71 1.10 -3.14 -13.52
N GLU A 72 1.88 -3.27 -12.45
CA GLU A 72 2.38 -2.14 -11.66
C GLU A 72 3.92 -2.11 -11.67
N ASN A 73 4.50 -0.93 -11.50
CA ASN A 73 5.93 -0.74 -11.30
C ASN A 73 6.18 0.42 -10.33
N SER A 74 6.75 0.12 -9.15
CA SER A 74 7.08 1.13 -8.15
C SER A 74 8.12 2.15 -8.61
N GLU A 75 8.99 1.77 -9.56
CA GLU A 75 10.01 2.67 -10.12
C GLU A 75 9.44 3.64 -11.16
N ASN A 76 8.26 3.34 -11.71
CA ASN A 76 7.58 4.21 -12.65
C ASN A 76 6.27 4.74 -12.03
N PRO A 77 6.24 6.00 -11.56
CA PRO A 77 5.07 6.59 -10.92
C PRO A 77 3.79 6.56 -11.77
N SER A 78 3.91 6.46 -13.11
CA SER A 78 2.77 6.37 -14.03
C SER A 78 2.19 4.95 -14.15
N LEU A 79 2.89 3.94 -13.62
CA LEU A 79 2.43 2.55 -13.51
C LEU A 79 2.07 2.22 -12.06
N SER A 80 1.29 3.10 -11.45
CA SER A 80 0.77 2.96 -10.10
C SER A 80 -0.36 1.92 -10.03
N GLN A 81 -0.83 1.59 -8.82
CA GLN A 81 -1.88 0.58 -8.64
C GLN A 81 -3.19 0.97 -9.35
N PHE A 82 -3.56 2.24 -9.31
CA PHE A 82 -4.68 2.78 -10.09
C PHE A 82 -4.47 4.27 -10.37
N HIS A 83 -5.22 4.83 -11.30
CA HIS A 83 -5.21 6.26 -11.56
C HIS A 83 -6.59 6.77 -11.94
N TYR A 84 -6.82 8.05 -11.64
CA TYR A 84 -7.98 8.81 -12.07
C TYR A 84 -7.67 9.52 -13.38
N SER A 85 -8.59 9.45 -14.32
CA SER A 85 -8.51 10.17 -15.59
C SER A 85 -9.74 11.06 -15.74
N ALA A 86 -9.52 12.33 -16.05
CA ALA A 86 -10.56 13.31 -16.32
C ALA A 86 -10.31 13.99 -17.67
N TYR A 87 -11.37 14.19 -18.44
CA TYR A 87 -11.32 14.87 -19.72
C TYR A 87 -12.04 16.20 -19.59
N PHE A 88 -11.40 17.26 -20.04
CA PHE A 88 -11.95 18.61 -20.03
C PHE A 88 -12.10 19.13 -21.46
N VAL A 89 -13.06 20.03 -21.63
CA VAL A 89 -13.33 20.70 -22.90
C VAL A 89 -13.37 22.21 -22.64
N ASP A 90 -12.64 22.97 -23.45
CA ASP A 90 -12.69 24.44 -23.40
C ASP A 90 -13.81 25.01 -24.27
N LYS A 91 -13.94 26.35 -24.29
CA LYS A 91 -14.92 27.06 -25.14
C LYS A 91 -14.71 26.86 -26.64
N LYS A 92 -13.49 26.49 -27.06
CA LYS A 92 -13.11 26.20 -28.46
C LYS A 92 -13.29 24.72 -28.82
N LYS A 93 -13.87 23.90 -27.92
CA LYS A 93 -14.03 22.44 -28.06
C LYS A 93 -12.71 21.68 -28.12
N GLN A 94 -11.64 22.26 -27.61
CA GLN A 94 -10.35 21.60 -27.47
C GLN A 94 -10.38 20.64 -26.27
N GLU A 95 -9.90 19.41 -26.46
CA GLU A 95 -9.89 18.39 -25.41
C GLU A 95 -8.58 18.37 -24.61
N TYR A 96 -8.71 18.26 -23.30
CA TYR A 96 -7.62 18.12 -22.35
C TYR A 96 -7.82 16.85 -21.53
N ILE A 97 -6.73 16.20 -21.14
CA ILE A 97 -6.76 15.02 -20.28
C ILE A 97 -5.87 15.23 -19.06
N LEU A 98 -6.45 14.98 -17.90
CA LEU A 98 -5.80 14.96 -16.62
C LEU A 98 -5.61 13.51 -16.18
N HIS A 99 -4.41 13.18 -15.72
CA HIS A 99 -4.11 11.93 -15.04
C HIS A 99 -3.61 12.20 -13.62
N VAL A 100 -4.19 11.53 -12.63
CA VAL A 100 -3.77 11.56 -11.23
C VAL A 100 -3.54 10.13 -10.76
N TYR A 101 -2.31 9.82 -10.36
CA TYR A 101 -1.85 8.44 -10.13
C TYR A 101 -1.76 8.13 -8.64
N PHE A 102 -2.24 6.95 -8.25
CA PHE A 102 -2.29 6.51 -6.86
C PHE A 102 -1.60 5.17 -6.66
N ASN A 103 -0.76 5.08 -5.63
CA ASN A 103 -0.11 3.85 -5.20
C ASN A 103 -1.07 2.94 -4.41
N GLU A 104 -0.54 1.83 -3.89
CA GLU A 104 -1.33 0.84 -3.14
C GLU A 104 -1.90 1.35 -1.81
N HIS A 105 -1.26 2.37 -1.23
CA HIS A 105 -1.71 3.05 -0.02
C HIS A 105 -2.67 4.20 -0.33
N SER A 106 -3.16 4.33 -1.57
CA SER A 106 -4.02 5.44 -2.02
C SER A 106 -3.36 6.82 -1.90
N GLN A 107 -2.02 6.86 -1.91
CA GLN A 107 -1.22 8.08 -1.94
C GLN A 107 -0.85 8.44 -3.37
N LEU A 108 -0.61 9.72 -3.63
CA LEU A 108 -0.16 10.17 -4.95
C LEU A 108 1.23 9.60 -5.26
N SER A 109 1.39 8.97 -6.41
CA SER A 109 2.72 8.54 -6.88
C SER A 109 3.49 9.66 -7.57
N GLN A 110 2.79 10.61 -8.17
CA GLN A 110 3.36 11.81 -8.80
C GLN A 110 2.36 12.97 -8.79
N LEU A 111 2.85 14.16 -9.15
CA LEU A 111 1.99 15.32 -9.36
C LEU A 111 1.00 15.07 -10.52
N PRO A 112 -0.19 15.69 -10.49
CA PRO A 112 -1.15 15.64 -11.59
C PRO A 112 -0.54 16.01 -12.93
N VAL A 113 -0.86 15.23 -13.95
CA VAL A 113 -0.36 15.45 -15.31
C VAL A 113 -1.52 15.89 -16.18
N LEU A 114 -1.51 17.14 -16.61
CA LEU A 114 -2.48 17.69 -17.58
C LEU A 114 -1.86 17.70 -18.98
N SER A 115 -2.61 17.29 -19.99
CA SER A 115 -2.17 17.29 -21.38
C SER A 115 -3.25 17.78 -22.32
N LEU A 116 -2.86 18.56 -23.32
CA LEU A 116 -3.67 18.93 -24.45
C LEU A 116 -3.70 17.79 -25.48
N ILE A 117 -4.87 17.40 -25.95
CA ILE A 117 -5.03 16.43 -27.04
C ILE A 117 -5.10 17.19 -28.36
N SER A 118 -4.06 17.09 -29.19
CA SER A 118 -4.02 17.64 -30.56
C SER A 118 -4.42 16.59 -31.60
N GLY A 119 -4.74 17.02 -32.82
CA GLY A 119 -5.01 16.12 -33.96
C GLY A 119 -3.92 15.05 -34.11
N ASP A 120 -4.34 13.81 -34.39
CA ASP A 120 -3.56 12.55 -34.29
C ASP A 120 -3.26 12.04 -32.88
N ASP A 121 -4.05 12.44 -31.87
CA ASP A 121 -3.96 11.90 -30.50
C ASP A 121 -2.57 12.17 -29.84
N LYS A 122 -1.87 13.18 -30.37
CA LYS A 122 -0.61 13.70 -29.82
C LYS A 122 -0.93 14.49 -28.56
N ARG A 123 -0.20 14.18 -27.50
CA ARG A 123 -0.36 14.80 -26.17
C ARG A 123 0.75 15.81 -25.93
N THR A 124 0.36 17.04 -25.66
CA THR A 124 1.29 18.09 -25.21
C THR A 124 1.08 18.32 -23.72
N TYR A 125 2.11 18.07 -22.91
CA TYR A 125 2.05 18.30 -21.48
C TYR A 125 1.95 19.80 -21.18
N LEU A 126 1.07 20.15 -20.26
CA LEU A 126 0.87 21.52 -19.80
C LEU A 126 1.45 21.67 -18.41
N GLU A 127 2.14 22.78 -18.18
CA GLU A 127 2.53 23.17 -16.83
C GLU A 127 1.29 23.61 -16.07
N VAL A 128 1.12 23.06 -14.86
CA VAL A 128 -0.04 23.31 -14.00
C VAL A 128 0.43 24.05 -12.77
N GLU A 129 -0.16 25.22 -12.51
CA GLU A 129 0.13 26.00 -11.31
C GLU A 129 -0.19 25.19 -10.04
N GLU A 130 0.55 25.47 -8.95
CA GLU A 130 0.46 24.68 -7.71
C GLU A 130 -0.96 24.66 -7.12
N HIS A 131 -1.70 25.76 -7.22
CA HIS A 131 -3.10 25.85 -6.76
C HIS A 131 -4.07 24.99 -7.59
N LEU A 132 -3.94 25.01 -8.91
CA LEU A 132 -4.79 24.20 -9.80
C LEU A 132 -4.49 22.71 -9.64
N SER A 133 -3.20 22.38 -9.46
CA SER A 133 -2.76 21.02 -9.11
C SER A 133 -3.45 20.50 -7.84
N ASP A 134 -3.53 21.31 -6.78
CA ASP A 134 -4.21 20.93 -5.54
C ASP A 134 -5.72 20.66 -5.74
N GLN A 135 -6.37 21.45 -6.61
CA GLN A 135 -7.78 21.24 -6.95
C GLN A 135 -8.01 19.94 -7.74
N PHE A 136 -7.14 19.65 -8.70
CA PHE A 136 -7.17 18.38 -9.45
C PHE A 136 -6.98 17.17 -8.55
N ILE A 137 -6.08 17.25 -7.57
CA ILE A 137 -5.89 16.21 -6.56
C ILE A 137 -7.16 16.03 -5.73
N THR A 138 -7.77 17.15 -5.29
CA THR A 138 -9.00 17.12 -4.48
C THR A 138 -10.13 16.43 -5.27
N LEU A 139 -10.33 16.83 -6.53
CA LEU A 139 -11.30 16.22 -7.43
C LEU A 139 -11.06 14.71 -7.57
N ALA A 140 -9.82 14.31 -7.85
CA ALA A 140 -9.48 12.91 -8.03
C ALA A 140 -9.80 12.09 -6.78
N ARG A 141 -9.38 12.55 -5.58
CA ARG A 141 -9.67 11.86 -4.32
C ARG A 141 -11.17 11.72 -4.07
N GLU A 142 -11.93 12.80 -4.18
CA GLU A 142 -13.38 12.75 -3.92
C GLU A 142 -14.15 11.80 -4.85
N LYS A 143 -13.69 11.66 -6.10
CA LYS A 143 -14.33 10.80 -7.09
C LYS A 143 -13.85 9.35 -7.02
N VAL A 144 -12.61 9.12 -6.58
CA VAL A 144 -12.01 7.79 -6.44
C VAL A 144 -12.44 7.11 -5.15
N ASP A 145 -12.42 7.83 -4.02
CA ASP A 145 -12.54 7.25 -2.68
C ASP A 145 -13.78 6.35 -2.51
N PRO A 146 -15.00 6.73 -2.96
CA PRO A 146 -16.18 5.89 -2.79
C PRO A 146 -16.05 4.54 -3.49
N VAL A 147 -15.49 4.52 -4.70
CA VAL A 147 -15.35 3.30 -5.51
C VAL A 147 -14.20 2.45 -4.97
N ILE A 148 -13.03 3.04 -4.78
CA ILE A 148 -11.85 2.29 -4.32
C ILE A 148 -12.05 1.76 -2.90
N SER A 149 -12.66 2.52 -1.99
CA SER A 149 -12.99 2.03 -0.64
C SER A 149 -13.89 0.81 -0.67
N GLU A 150 -14.92 0.80 -1.52
CA GLU A 150 -15.83 -0.35 -1.64
C GLU A 150 -15.12 -1.56 -2.27
N VAL A 151 -14.25 -1.35 -3.26
CA VAL A 151 -13.44 -2.44 -3.84
C VAL A 151 -12.51 -3.02 -2.78
N GLN A 152 -11.80 -2.17 -2.03
CA GLN A 152 -10.85 -2.60 -0.99
C GLN A 152 -11.56 -3.27 0.18
N ARG A 153 -12.75 -2.81 0.58
CA ARG A 153 -13.60 -3.50 1.56
C ARG A 153 -13.91 -4.93 1.12
N ARG A 154 -14.40 -5.11 -0.10
CA ARG A 154 -14.73 -6.45 -0.63
C ARG A 154 -13.49 -7.33 -0.79
N LYS A 155 -12.35 -6.75 -1.16
CA LYS A 155 -11.05 -7.44 -1.20
C LYS A 155 -10.69 -7.97 0.18
N SER A 156 -10.77 -7.12 1.21
CA SER A 156 -10.46 -7.47 2.60
C SER A 156 -11.40 -8.57 3.13
N GLU A 157 -12.71 -8.46 2.87
CA GLU A 157 -13.67 -9.49 3.24
C GLU A 157 -13.39 -10.84 2.58
N LYS A 158 -12.97 -10.82 1.31
CA LYS A 158 -12.60 -12.02 0.58
C LYS A 158 -11.33 -12.65 1.13
N ILE A 159 -10.31 -11.84 1.44
CA ILE A 159 -9.07 -12.29 2.07
C ILE A 159 -9.38 -12.96 3.41
N ARG A 160 -10.11 -12.27 4.30
CA ARG A 160 -10.51 -12.80 5.61
C ARG A 160 -11.23 -14.14 5.50
N HIS A 161 -12.20 -14.23 4.58
CA HIS A 161 -12.93 -15.48 4.37
C HIS A 161 -12.01 -16.63 3.92
N LEU A 162 -11.09 -16.36 2.99
CA LEU A 162 -10.14 -17.36 2.52
C LEU A 162 -9.12 -17.75 3.60
N GLN A 163 -8.60 -16.80 4.38
CA GLN A 163 -7.70 -17.08 5.51
C GLN A 163 -8.38 -17.94 6.57
N THR A 164 -9.60 -17.58 6.98
CA THR A 164 -10.39 -18.36 7.94
C THR A 164 -10.65 -19.78 7.43
N GLN A 165 -10.96 -19.91 6.13
CA GLN A 165 -11.16 -21.23 5.51
C GLN A 165 -9.87 -22.05 5.50
N TYR A 166 -8.73 -21.43 5.19
CA TYR A 166 -7.43 -22.09 5.20
C TYR A 166 -7.03 -22.54 6.62
N GLU A 167 -7.15 -21.68 7.63
CA GLU A 167 -6.88 -22.02 9.04
C GLU A 167 -7.73 -23.22 9.49
N LYS A 168 -9.01 -23.23 9.13
CA LYS A 168 -9.92 -24.35 9.45
C LYS A 168 -9.52 -25.64 8.74
N ASP A 169 -9.20 -25.56 7.45
CA ASP A 169 -8.78 -26.72 6.67
C ASP A 169 -7.42 -27.25 7.14
N GLU A 170 -6.50 -26.37 7.55
CA GLU A 170 -5.20 -26.74 8.12
C GLU A 170 -5.37 -27.50 9.45
N GLN A 171 -6.24 -27.01 10.36
CA GLN A 171 -6.58 -27.72 11.59
C GLN A 171 -7.18 -29.10 11.32
N GLN A 172 -8.14 -29.17 10.39
CA GLN A 172 -8.78 -30.43 10.01
C GLN A 172 -7.78 -31.42 9.38
N ALA A 173 -6.92 -30.95 8.48
CA ALA A 173 -5.89 -31.79 7.86
C ALA A 173 -4.91 -32.32 8.91
N SER A 174 -4.52 -31.47 9.87
CA SER A 174 -3.65 -31.88 10.98
C SER A 174 -4.28 -32.99 11.81
N GLU A 175 -5.56 -32.88 12.16
CA GLU A 175 -6.27 -33.92 12.93
C GLU A 175 -6.36 -35.24 12.17
N LEU A 176 -6.73 -35.20 10.89
CA LEU A 176 -6.83 -36.38 10.03
C LEU A 176 -5.45 -37.04 9.81
N SER A 177 -4.38 -36.26 9.82
CA SER A 177 -3.01 -36.75 9.62
C SER A 177 -2.49 -37.61 10.79
N LYS A 178 -3.12 -37.53 11.98
CA LYS A 178 -2.75 -38.35 13.15
C LYS A 178 -2.96 -39.84 12.92
N ASP A 179 -3.94 -40.22 12.09
CA ASP A 179 -4.15 -41.58 11.58
C ASP A 179 -4.42 -41.53 10.07
N LEU A 180 -3.36 -41.23 9.32
CA LEU A 180 -3.43 -41.07 7.87
C LEU A 180 -3.83 -42.37 7.15
N ALA A 181 -3.56 -43.54 7.74
CA ALA A 181 -3.91 -44.83 7.14
C ALA A 181 -5.43 -45.02 7.07
N ALA A 182 -6.15 -44.64 8.13
CA ALA A 182 -7.61 -44.71 8.18
C ALA A 182 -8.27 -43.54 7.43
N ASN A 183 -7.68 -42.35 7.48
CA ASN A 183 -8.33 -41.11 7.05
C ASN A 183 -7.85 -40.56 5.70
N LYS A 184 -7.05 -41.32 4.94
CA LYS A 184 -6.38 -40.86 3.72
C LYS A 184 -7.30 -40.12 2.74
N SER A 185 -8.43 -40.73 2.38
CA SER A 185 -9.32 -40.15 1.36
C SER A 185 -9.93 -38.82 1.82
N GLU A 186 -10.22 -38.67 3.11
CA GLU A 186 -10.78 -37.43 3.65
C GLU A 186 -9.68 -36.37 3.76
N HIS A 187 -8.49 -36.76 4.22
CA HIS A 187 -7.31 -35.90 4.28
C HIS A 187 -6.99 -35.29 2.89
N ASP A 188 -6.95 -36.12 1.84
CA ASP A 188 -6.65 -35.64 0.48
C ASP A 188 -7.69 -34.63 -0.03
N VAL A 189 -8.97 -34.81 0.30
CA VAL A 189 -10.03 -33.84 -0.02
C VAL A 189 -9.79 -32.52 0.71
N VAL A 190 -9.43 -32.55 1.98
CA VAL A 190 -9.12 -31.33 2.76
C VAL A 190 -7.91 -30.61 2.17
N VAL A 191 -6.83 -31.33 1.84
CA VAL A 191 -5.63 -30.74 1.22
C VAL A 191 -5.95 -30.13 -0.16
N GLN A 192 -6.79 -30.75 -0.98
CA GLN A 192 -7.27 -30.12 -2.24
C GLN A 192 -8.03 -28.82 -2.00
N ARG A 193 -8.84 -28.73 -0.93
CA ARG A 193 -9.48 -27.46 -0.55
C ARG A 193 -8.46 -26.42 -0.09
N MET A 194 -7.43 -26.82 0.66
CA MET A 194 -6.33 -25.93 1.05
C MET A 194 -5.62 -25.37 -0.17
N ILE A 195 -5.21 -26.23 -1.13
CA ILE A 195 -4.56 -25.83 -2.39
C ILE A 195 -5.42 -24.80 -3.13
N LYS A 196 -6.71 -25.10 -3.30
CA LYS A 196 -7.65 -24.19 -3.96
C LYS A 196 -7.76 -22.84 -3.24
N THR A 197 -7.80 -22.86 -1.91
CA THR A 197 -7.88 -21.66 -1.08
C THR A 197 -6.61 -20.81 -1.19
N LEU A 198 -5.44 -21.44 -1.10
CA LEU A 198 -4.13 -20.80 -1.27
C LEU A 198 -3.93 -20.21 -2.66
N LYS A 199 -4.32 -20.92 -3.72
CA LYS A 199 -4.34 -20.39 -5.09
C LYS A 199 -5.28 -19.20 -5.25
N GLY A 200 -6.35 -19.14 -4.46
CA GLY A 200 -7.26 -18.01 -4.37
C GLY A 200 -6.69 -16.82 -3.59
N LEU A 201 -5.89 -17.06 -2.55
CA LEU A 201 -5.23 -16.02 -1.73
C LEU A 201 -4.06 -15.37 -2.45
N ASN A 202 -3.17 -16.17 -3.06
CA ASN A 202 -1.93 -15.69 -3.68
C ASN A 202 -2.07 -14.45 -4.60
N PRO A 203 -3.06 -14.36 -5.51
CA PRO A 203 -3.18 -13.20 -6.40
C PRO A 203 -3.62 -11.91 -5.67
N LEU A 204 -4.08 -11.99 -4.41
CA LEU A 204 -4.56 -10.86 -3.62
C LEU A 204 -3.46 -10.18 -2.80
N PHE A 205 -2.27 -10.78 -2.74
CA PHE A 205 -1.07 -10.32 -2.04
C PHE A 205 0.09 -10.13 -3.01
N LYS A 206 1.11 -9.36 -2.60
CA LYS A 206 2.32 -9.18 -3.42
C LYS A 206 3.29 -10.35 -3.26
N HIS A 207 3.41 -10.89 -2.05
CA HIS A 207 4.27 -12.02 -1.77
C HIS A 207 3.82 -13.33 -2.46
N ASP A 208 4.78 -14.25 -2.67
CA ASP A 208 4.55 -15.55 -3.30
C ASP A 208 4.38 -16.71 -2.30
N SER A 209 4.35 -16.42 -0.99
CA SER A 209 4.30 -17.46 0.05
C SER A 209 3.14 -18.44 -0.13
N TYR A 210 1.93 -17.95 -0.45
CA TYR A 210 0.76 -18.82 -0.62
C TYR A 210 0.88 -19.77 -1.82
N ILE A 211 1.44 -19.33 -2.96
CA ILE A 211 1.63 -20.24 -4.10
C ILE A 211 2.73 -21.26 -3.85
N ARG A 212 3.78 -20.91 -3.09
CA ARG A 212 4.82 -21.88 -2.69
C ARG A 212 4.24 -22.99 -1.81
N ILE A 213 3.42 -22.63 -0.82
CA ILE A 213 2.72 -23.60 0.02
C ILE A 213 1.77 -24.46 -0.84
N ALA A 214 1.00 -23.85 -1.75
CA ALA A 214 0.08 -24.59 -2.61
C ALA A 214 0.81 -25.62 -3.51
N LYS A 215 1.94 -25.25 -4.12
CA LYS A 215 2.74 -26.16 -4.96
C LYS A 215 3.26 -27.35 -4.16
N SER A 216 3.78 -27.11 -2.96
CA SER A 216 4.22 -28.18 -2.05
C SER A 216 3.10 -29.19 -1.75
N LEU A 217 1.89 -28.69 -1.47
CA LEU A 217 0.71 -29.52 -1.25
C LEU A 217 0.25 -30.25 -2.52
N GLU A 218 0.42 -29.67 -3.72
CA GLU A 218 0.09 -30.35 -4.99
C GLU A 218 0.99 -31.55 -5.25
N SER A 219 2.30 -31.37 -5.07
CA SER A 219 3.29 -32.43 -5.21
C SER A 219 3.01 -33.60 -4.24
N PHE A 220 2.50 -33.32 -3.03
CA PHE A 220 2.05 -34.35 -2.09
C PHE A 220 1.01 -35.30 -2.71
N ILE A 221 -0.05 -34.75 -3.29
CA ILE A 221 -1.21 -35.54 -3.74
C ILE A 221 -0.88 -36.32 -5.02
N GLN A 222 -0.10 -35.70 -5.91
CA GLN A 222 0.28 -36.30 -7.18
C GLN A 222 1.10 -37.58 -6.96
N HIS A 223 2.12 -37.53 -6.09
CA HIS A 223 2.93 -38.71 -5.78
C HIS A 223 2.17 -39.82 -5.06
N GLN A 224 1.19 -39.50 -4.20
CA GLN A 224 0.36 -40.51 -3.56
C GLN A 224 -0.59 -41.24 -4.52
N THR A 225 -0.98 -40.59 -5.62
CA THR A 225 -1.90 -41.15 -6.61
C THR A 225 -1.16 -42.10 -7.56
N GLU A 226 0.06 -41.76 -7.94
CA GLU A 226 0.91 -42.55 -8.85
C GLU A 226 1.39 -43.86 -8.21
N THR A 227 1.67 -43.88 -6.90
CA THR A 227 2.08 -45.11 -6.19
C THR A 227 0.96 -46.16 -6.08
N ASN A 228 -0.30 -45.73 -6.11
CA ASN A 228 -1.47 -46.62 -6.02
C ASN A 228 -1.87 -47.24 -7.38
N GLN A 229 -1.45 -46.64 -8.50
CA GLN A 229 -1.73 -47.19 -9.84
C GLN A 229 -0.71 -48.25 -10.25
N GLN A 230 0.54 -48.16 -9.80
CA GLN A 230 1.58 -49.18 -10.09
C GLN A 230 1.38 -50.47 -9.29
N THR A 231 0.82 -50.41 -8.08
CA THR A 231 0.53 -51.61 -7.26
C THR A 231 -0.65 -52.43 -7.79
N LYS A 232 -1.60 -51.84 -8.53
CA LYS A 232 -2.72 -52.58 -9.14
C LYS A 232 -2.37 -53.31 -10.44
N LYS A 233 -1.30 -52.93 -11.15
CA LYS A 233 -0.88 -53.60 -12.40
C LYS A 233 -0.04 -54.87 -12.18
N HIS A 234 0.49 -55.11 -10.98
CA HIS A 234 1.31 -56.29 -10.67
C HIS A 234 0.56 -57.47 -10.04
N ALA A 235 -0.73 -57.34 -9.71
CA ALA A 235 -1.51 -58.42 -9.08
C ALA A 235 -2.11 -59.45 -10.06
N SER A 236 -2.01 -59.24 -11.38
CA SER A 236 -2.56 -60.16 -12.38
C SER A 236 -1.51 -60.60 -13.39
N LYS A 237 -0.67 -61.57 -13.00
CA LYS A 237 -0.04 -62.55 -13.90
C LYS A 237 0.60 -63.67 -13.09
N VAL A 238 -0.24 -64.60 -12.62
CA VAL A 238 0.21 -65.94 -12.25
C VAL A 238 0.53 -66.69 -13.54
N HIS A 239 1.80 -66.96 -13.76
CA HIS A 239 2.30 -67.88 -14.78
C HIS A 239 1.97 -69.33 -14.38
N PRO A 240 1.69 -70.22 -15.35
CA PRO A 240 2.08 -71.61 -15.26
C PRO A 240 3.34 -71.87 -16.11
N THR A 241 4.28 -72.54 -15.45
CA THR A 241 5.60 -72.98 -15.88
C THR A 241 5.54 -74.14 -16.89
N LYS A 242 6.47 -74.21 -17.86
CA LYS A 242 7.32 -75.40 -18.12
C LYS A 242 8.43 -75.14 -19.19
N PRO A 243 9.53 -75.94 -19.20
CA PRO A 243 10.88 -75.54 -19.64
C PRO A 243 11.45 -76.30 -20.87
N LYS A 244 12.58 -75.82 -21.43
CA LYS A 244 13.59 -76.55 -22.26
C LYS A 244 14.83 -75.63 -22.44
N LEU A 245 16.06 -75.97 -22.00
CA LEU A 245 17.13 -76.81 -22.62
C LEU A 245 17.56 -76.31 -24.02
N LEU A 246 18.82 -76.21 -24.48
CA LEU A 246 20.23 -76.24 -24.00
C LEU A 246 21.08 -75.85 -25.27
N GLU A 247 22.43 -75.80 -25.17
CA GLU A 247 23.48 -75.63 -26.22
C GLU A 247 23.92 -74.19 -26.54
N GLU A 248 25.09 -73.68 -26.13
CA GLU A 248 26.50 -74.10 -26.26
C GLU A 248 27.13 -73.85 -27.65
N LYS A 249 28.05 -72.88 -27.74
CA LYS A 249 29.38 -73.08 -28.38
C LYS A 249 30.36 -71.90 -28.18
N LEU A 250 31.63 -72.30 -28.18
CA LEU A 250 32.86 -71.65 -27.75
C LEU A 250 33.52 -70.73 -28.81
N LYS A 251 34.16 -69.64 -28.33
CA LYS A 251 35.52 -69.03 -28.57
C LYS A 251 36.35 -69.45 -29.83
N PRO A 252 37.44 -68.74 -30.31
CA PRO A 252 38.31 -67.77 -29.59
C PRO A 252 38.97 -66.58 -30.38
N VAL A 253 39.48 -65.60 -29.61
CA VAL A 253 40.81 -64.89 -29.69
C VAL A 253 41.29 -64.24 -31.01
N VAL A 254 41.60 -62.92 -30.98
CA VAL A 254 42.96 -62.32 -31.15
C VAL A 254 42.96 -60.89 -30.57
N LYS A 255 43.98 -60.58 -29.75
CA LYS A 255 44.32 -59.27 -29.18
C LYS A 255 45.14 -58.44 -30.18
N LEU A 256 44.96 -57.11 -30.25
CA LEU A 256 46.08 -56.17 -30.39
C LEU A 256 45.67 -54.73 -30.02
N ALA A 257 46.63 -54.02 -29.45
CA ALA A 257 46.49 -52.87 -28.56
C ALA A 257 46.25 -51.51 -29.23
N LYS A 258 45.59 -50.57 -28.52
CA LYS A 258 46.22 -49.37 -27.92
C LYS A 258 45.18 -48.33 -27.45
N ASN A 259 45.47 -47.76 -26.28
CA ASN A 259 45.17 -46.40 -25.82
C ASN A 259 43.71 -45.97 -25.70
N SER A 260 43.19 -45.93 -24.47
CA SER A 260 42.88 -44.64 -23.83
C SER A 260 42.62 -44.86 -22.34
N SER A 261 43.07 -43.91 -21.55
CA SER A 261 42.80 -43.75 -20.12
C SER A 261 41.30 -43.77 -19.86
N GLN A 262 40.78 -44.91 -19.38
CA GLN A 262 39.47 -44.95 -18.74
C GLN A 262 39.58 -44.26 -17.39
N SER A 263 39.07 -43.03 -17.38
CA SER A 263 38.50 -42.40 -16.21
C SER A 263 37.60 -43.41 -15.49
N THR A 264 37.87 -43.61 -14.21
CA THR A 264 36.93 -44.19 -13.27
C THR A 264 35.69 -43.32 -13.25
N SER A 265 34.69 -43.68 -14.07
CA SER A 265 33.33 -43.18 -13.92
C SER A 265 32.75 -43.77 -12.64
N SER A 266 33.03 -43.09 -11.53
CA SER A 266 32.16 -43.18 -10.37
C SER A 266 30.78 -42.74 -10.83
N LYS A 267 29.87 -43.70 -10.98
CA LYS A 267 28.44 -43.47 -11.03
C LYS A 267 28.08 -42.68 -9.78
N PHE A 268 27.92 -41.37 -9.93
CA PHE A 268 27.40 -40.50 -8.89
C PHE A 268 25.97 -40.95 -8.56
N THR A 269 25.80 -41.50 -7.38
CA THR A 269 24.53 -41.79 -6.70
C THR A 269 23.97 -40.48 -6.12
N SER A 270 23.35 -39.64 -6.95
CA SER A 270 22.78 -38.35 -6.53
C SER A 270 21.52 -38.49 -5.66
N THR A 271 20.78 -39.60 -5.74
CA THR A 271 19.62 -39.89 -4.87
C THR A 271 19.94 -39.92 -3.37
N SER A 272 21.14 -40.35 -2.98
CA SER A 272 21.49 -40.50 -1.56
C SER A 272 21.72 -39.17 -0.84
N HIS A 273 22.05 -38.10 -1.57
CA HIS A 273 22.33 -36.79 -0.98
C HIS A 273 21.05 -36.07 -0.57
N ILE A 274 20.02 -36.05 -1.42
CA ILE A 274 18.77 -35.33 -1.13
C ILE A 274 18.02 -35.96 0.05
N GLU A 275 17.98 -37.30 0.14
CA GLU A 275 17.38 -37.98 1.30
C GLU A 275 18.18 -37.77 2.58
N ALA A 276 19.52 -37.79 2.50
CA ALA A 276 20.37 -37.48 3.66
C ALA A 276 20.17 -36.04 4.14
N ASP A 277 20.03 -35.07 3.22
CA ASP A 277 19.78 -33.67 3.52
C ASP A 277 18.41 -33.49 4.19
N LEU A 278 17.36 -34.17 3.69
CA LEU A 278 16.04 -34.18 4.35
C LEU A 278 16.12 -34.77 5.76
N GLN A 279 16.83 -35.89 5.93
CA GLN A 279 16.98 -36.51 7.24
C GLN A 279 17.77 -35.62 8.20
N ALA A 280 18.80 -34.92 7.72
CA ALA A 280 19.54 -33.92 8.48
C ALA A 280 18.66 -32.73 8.88
N ALA A 281 17.80 -32.25 7.98
CA ALA A 281 16.82 -31.20 8.26
C ALA A 281 15.81 -31.63 9.34
N ILE A 282 15.31 -32.87 9.30
CA ILE A 282 14.43 -33.43 10.35
C ILE A 282 15.15 -33.46 11.70
N VAL A 283 16.42 -33.89 11.73
CA VAL A 283 17.21 -33.92 12.96
C VAL A 283 17.44 -32.51 13.50
N LYS A 284 17.80 -31.55 12.65
CA LYS A 284 17.93 -30.13 13.03
C LYS A 284 16.63 -29.59 13.63
N PHE A 285 15.48 -29.89 13.01
CA PHE A 285 14.18 -29.46 13.54
C PHE A 285 13.90 -29.98 14.95
N ASN A 286 14.18 -31.26 15.19
CA ASN A 286 13.98 -31.88 16.50
C ASN A 286 14.94 -31.36 17.58
N LEU A 287 16.07 -30.78 17.16
CA LEU A 287 17.10 -30.22 18.04
C LEU A 287 17.01 -28.69 18.19
N LEU A 288 15.98 -28.04 17.64
CA LEU A 288 15.82 -26.59 17.70
C LEU A 288 16.00 -26.07 19.12
N GLU A 289 16.85 -25.05 19.27
CA GLU A 289 17.11 -24.45 20.58
C GLU A 289 15.82 -23.82 21.17
N LYS A 290 15.78 -23.75 22.51
CA LYS A 290 14.69 -23.06 23.24
C LYS A 290 14.90 -21.56 23.33
N ASP A 291 16.09 -21.06 22.99
CA ASP A 291 16.40 -19.63 22.95
C ASP A 291 15.77 -18.99 21.72
N ASP A 292 14.96 -17.95 21.91
CA ASP A 292 14.18 -17.34 20.83
C ASP A 292 15.07 -16.79 19.71
N ALA A 293 16.19 -16.12 20.01
CA ALA A 293 17.00 -15.46 18.99
C ALA A 293 17.70 -16.47 18.06
N LYS A 294 18.27 -17.52 18.65
CA LYS A 294 18.85 -18.61 17.88
C LYS A 294 17.78 -19.44 17.16
N ALA A 295 16.66 -19.73 17.82
CA ALA A 295 15.55 -20.47 17.22
C ALA A 295 14.99 -19.78 15.97
N ILE A 296 14.88 -18.44 15.96
CA ILE A 296 14.44 -17.69 14.76
C ILE A 296 15.40 -17.95 13.60
N ASN A 297 16.70 -17.78 13.81
CA ASN A 297 17.70 -17.97 12.76
C ASN A 297 17.71 -19.41 12.26
N GLU A 298 17.66 -20.38 13.18
CA GLU A 298 17.60 -21.81 12.83
C GLU A 298 16.33 -22.16 12.05
N ILE A 299 15.17 -21.65 12.44
CA ILE A 299 13.90 -21.87 11.73
C ILE A 299 13.92 -21.22 10.35
N CYS A 300 14.42 -19.99 10.21
CA CYS A 300 14.57 -19.33 8.90
C CYS A 300 15.50 -20.11 7.96
N ASN A 301 16.66 -20.54 8.48
CA ASN A 301 17.62 -21.31 7.70
C ASN A 301 17.06 -22.68 7.32
N LEU A 302 16.39 -23.35 8.26
CA LEU A 302 15.73 -24.63 8.01
C LEU A 302 14.60 -24.49 6.99
N TYR A 303 13.81 -23.41 7.05
CA TYR A 303 12.78 -23.12 6.06
C TYR A 303 13.37 -22.92 4.67
N ALA A 304 14.50 -22.21 4.56
CA ALA A 304 15.22 -22.06 3.29
C ALA A 304 15.77 -23.40 2.79
N GLU A 305 16.43 -24.17 3.66
CA GLU A 305 17.00 -25.49 3.37
C GLU A 305 15.94 -26.47 2.86
N VAL A 306 14.80 -26.56 3.55
CA VAL A 306 13.69 -27.44 3.15
C VAL A 306 13.05 -27.01 1.83
N ASN A 307 12.95 -25.70 1.56
CA ASN A 307 12.47 -25.22 0.25
C ASN A 307 13.48 -25.49 -0.87
N SER A 308 14.79 -25.42 -0.60
CA SER A 308 15.84 -25.80 -1.55
C SER A 308 15.82 -27.29 -1.85
N ILE A 309 15.66 -28.15 -0.85
CA ILE A 309 15.51 -29.60 -1.03
C ILE A 309 14.28 -29.89 -1.91
N LEU A 310 13.16 -29.21 -1.67
CA LEU A 310 11.95 -29.35 -2.48
C LEU A 310 12.20 -28.95 -3.95
N LEU A 311 12.86 -27.81 -4.18
CA LEU A 311 13.17 -27.35 -5.54
C LEU A 311 14.09 -28.33 -6.29
N LEU A 312 15.14 -28.82 -5.62
CA LEU A 312 16.09 -29.78 -6.21
C LEU A 312 15.43 -31.14 -6.49
N SER A 313 14.39 -31.51 -5.74
CA SER A 313 13.61 -32.72 -5.98
C SER A 313 12.67 -32.62 -7.19
N GLU A 314 12.35 -31.40 -7.66
CA GLU A 314 11.54 -31.16 -8.87
C GLU A 314 12.38 -31.28 -10.16
N ASP A 315 13.69 -31.02 -10.12
CA ASP A 315 14.60 -31.04 -11.28
C ASP A 315 15.22 -32.43 -11.57
N ASP A 316 15.10 -33.40 -10.65
CA ASP A 316 15.75 -34.71 -10.77
C ASP A 316 14.82 -35.76 -11.43
N ASP A 317 14.39 -35.50 -12.68
CA ASP A 317 13.52 -36.37 -13.49
C ASP A 317 14.07 -37.80 -13.70
N ASN A 318 15.35 -38.04 -13.43
CA ASN A 318 16.05 -39.30 -13.70
C ASN A 318 16.18 -40.23 -12.49
N ASN A 319 15.76 -39.80 -11.31
CA ASN A 319 16.03 -40.50 -10.05
C ASN A 319 14.74 -40.72 -9.25
N ALA A 320 14.36 -41.98 -9.09
CA ALA A 320 13.19 -42.34 -8.31
C ALA A 320 13.41 -41.99 -6.82
N LEU A 321 12.74 -40.92 -6.36
CA LEU A 321 12.72 -40.54 -4.94
C LEU A 321 12.13 -41.66 -4.08
N PRO A 322 12.57 -41.79 -2.81
CA PRO A 322 11.96 -42.73 -1.87
C PRO A 322 10.45 -42.50 -1.73
N LYS A 323 9.70 -43.59 -1.59
CA LYS A 323 8.22 -43.58 -1.56
C LYS A 323 7.61 -42.64 -0.51
N ASP A 324 8.30 -42.41 0.61
CA ASP A 324 7.81 -41.57 1.71
C ASP A 324 8.49 -40.19 1.76
N PHE A 325 9.39 -39.87 0.82
CA PHE A 325 10.18 -38.64 0.82
C PHE A 325 9.28 -37.39 0.87
N MET A 326 8.27 -37.33 0.00
CA MET A 326 7.33 -36.21 -0.08
C MET A 326 6.41 -36.11 1.14
N ALA A 327 6.07 -37.24 1.75
CA ALA A 327 5.30 -37.22 3.00
C ALA A 327 6.13 -36.63 4.15
N LYS A 328 7.42 -37.00 4.24
CA LYS A 328 8.35 -36.50 5.25
C LYS A 328 8.64 -35.00 5.08
N ILE A 329 8.93 -34.53 3.87
CA ILE A 329 9.25 -33.11 3.63
C ILE A 329 8.05 -32.20 3.93
N ASN A 330 6.84 -32.61 3.56
CA ASN A 330 5.64 -31.83 3.81
C ASN A 330 5.24 -31.83 5.28
N THR A 331 5.43 -32.97 5.97
CA THR A 331 5.27 -33.04 7.43
C THR A 331 6.23 -32.07 8.11
N LEU A 332 7.50 -32.06 7.69
CA LEU A 332 8.51 -31.14 8.21
C LEU A 332 8.14 -29.67 7.93
N GLN A 333 7.67 -29.33 6.72
CA GLN A 333 7.21 -27.97 6.40
C GLN A 333 6.04 -27.53 7.28
N LEU A 334 5.05 -28.40 7.49
CA LEU A 334 3.92 -28.11 8.38
C LEU A 334 4.41 -27.85 9.81
N GLN A 335 5.32 -28.69 10.31
CA GLN A 335 5.90 -28.54 11.64
C GLN A 335 6.72 -27.25 11.78
N ILE A 336 7.52 -26.89 10.77
CA ILE A 336 8.24 -25.61 10.71
C ILE A 336 7.26 -24.45 10.76
N ASN A 337 6.22 -24.45 9.93
CA ASN A 337 5.21 -23.39 9.90
C ASN A 337 4.52 -23.24 11.27
N LEU A 338 4.08 -24.33 11.88
CA LEU A 338 3.43 -24.30 13.20
C LEU A 338 4.34 -23.75 14.29
N LYS A 339 5.61 -24.20 14.31
CA LYS A 339 6.61 -23.74 15.27
C LYS A 339 6.91 -22.25 15.06
N ALA A 340 7.05 -21.83 13.81
CA ALA A 340 7.28 -20.44 13.44
C ALA A 340 6.10 -19.55 13.84
N THR A 341 4.86 -19.96 13.58
CA THR A 341 3.66 -19.23 14.01
C THR A 341 3.62 -19.06 15.52
N THR A 342 3.85 -20.14 16.25
CA THR A 342 3.85 -20.12 17.72
C THR A 342 4.92 -19.17 18.25
N LEU A 343 6.13 -19.21 17.67
CA LEU A 343 7.24 -18.35 18.05
C LEU A 343 6.97 -16.88 17.71
N LEU A 344 6.50 -16.58 16.50
CA LEU A 344 6.16 -15.22 16.07
C LEU A 344 5.07 -14.62 16.96
N HIS A 345 3.99 -15.36 17.24
CA HIS A 345 2.94 -14.91 18.15
C HIS A 345 3.47 -14.70 19.57
N GLY A 346 4.37 -15.58 20.04
CA GLY A 346 5.06 -15.42 21.32
C GLY A 346 5.90 -14.15 21.41
N LEU A 347 6.69 -13.85 20.37
CA LEU A 347 7.52 -12.63 20.29
C LEU A 347 6.65 -11.37 20.30
N ILE A 348 5.54 -11.38 19.56
CA ILE A 348 4.57 -10.27 19.54
C ILE A 348 3.96 -10.08 20.94
N ALA A 349 3.49 -11.16 21.56
CA ALA A 349 2.89 -11.10 22.91
C ALA A 349 3.88 -10.60 23.98
N GLN A 350 5.17 -10.90 23.82
CA GLN A 350 6.26 -10.45 24.70
C GLN A 350 6.83 -9.08 24.32
N ARG A 351 6.29 -8.40 23.30
CA ARG A 351 6.80 -7.11 22.76
C ARG A 351 8.26 -7.17 22.31
N ARG A 352 8.74 -8.32 21.86
CA ARG A 352 10.10 -8.48 21.32
C ARG A 352 10.11 -8.18 19.82
N PHE A 353 9.68 -6.97 19.45
CA PHE A 353 9.52 -6.59 18.04
C PHE A 353 10.84 -6.66 17.28
N ASP A 354 11.96 -6.24 17.87
CA ASP A 354 13.27 -6.27 17.21
C ASP A 354 13.68 -7.68 16.75
N LEU A 355 13.28 -8.72 17.48
CA LEU A 355 13.46 -10.10 17.03
C LEU A 355 12.42 -10.51 15.99
N ALA A 356 11.15 -10.11 16.17
CA ALA A 356 10.10 -10.41 15.19
C ALA A 356 10.39 -9.80 13.80
N LYS A 357 11.08 -8.65 13.74
CA LYS A 357 11.52 -8.00 12.49
C LYS A 357 12.42 -8.90 11.64
N THR A 358 13.23 -9.77 12.27
CA THR A 358 14.14 -10.67 11.54
C THR A 358 13.43 -11.92 11.00
N PHE A 359 12.17 -12.15 11.39
CA PHE A 359 11.42 -13.35 11.05
C PHE A 359 10.69 -13.26 9.69
N THR A 360 11.39 -12.72 8.68
CA THR A 360 10.81 -12.27 7.40
C THR A 360 10.03 -13.32 6.61
N PRO A 361 10.39 -14.63 6.55
CA PRO A 361 9.65 -15.59 5.76
C PRO A 361 8.22 -15.83 6.27
N PHE A 362 7.94 -15.43 7.51
CA PHE A 362 6.68 -15.68 8.20
C PHE A 362 5.84 -14.41 8.43
N HIS A 363 6.27 -13.25 7.93
CA HIS A 363 5.49 -12.00 8.02
C HIS A 363 4.14 -12.08 7.28
N TYR A 364 3.95 -13.02 6.35
CA TYR A 364 2.65 -13.28 5.73
C TYR A 364 1.56 -13.72 6.74
N GLN A 365 1.97 -14.12 7.96
CA GLN A 365 1.07 -14.50 9.05
C GLN A 365 0.57 -13.30 9.86
N LEU A 366 1.09 -12.09 9.61
CA LEU A 366 0.60 -10.85 10.21
C LEU A 366 -0.73 -10.46 9.56
N ASP A 367 -1.81 -11.09 10.02
CA ASP A 367 -3.16 -10.86 9.52
C ASP A 367 -3.81 -9.59 10.13
N GLU A 368 -5.06 -9.31 9.73
CA GLU A 368 -5.81 -8.14 10.23
C GLU A 368 -6.13 -8.20 11.73
N LYS A 369 -6.10 -9.37 12.37
CA LYS A 369 -6.43 -9.52 13.78
C LYS A 369 -5.39 -8.80 14.64
N PHE A 370 -4.12 -8.84 14.24
CA PHE A 370 -3.05 -8.10 14.92
C PHE A 370 -3.22 -6.59 14.80
N LEU A 371 -3.63 -6.09 13.62
CA LEU A 371 -3.94 -4.68 13.43
C LEU A 371 -5.07 -4.23 14.38
N PHE A 372 -6.13 -5.04 14.50
CA PHE A 372 -7.24 -4.75 15.41
C PHE A 372 -6.78 -4.77 16.87
N GLN A 373 -5.95 -5.74 17.25
CA GLN A 373 -5.37 -5.82 18.59
C GLN A 373 -4.54 -4.57 18.94
N ALA A 374 -3.64 -4.13 18.03
CA ALA A 374 -2.82 -2.94 18.24
C ALA A 374 -3.69 -1.68 18.45
N LEU A 375 -4.73 -1.52 17.62
CA LEU A 375 -5.69 -0.41 17.74
C LEU A 375 -6.49 -0.49 19.05
N GLU A 376 -7.00 -1.68 19.41
CA GLU A 376 -7.75 -1.90 20.65
C GLU A 376 -6.93 -1.59 21.90
N GLN A 377 -5.64 -1.93 21.91
CA GLN A 377 -4.71 -1.67 23.00
C GLN A 377 -4.17 -0.23 23.00
N ALA A 378 -4.47 0.56 21.96
CA ALA A 378 -3.86 1.87 21.73
C ALA A 378 -2.31 1.81 21.73
N ASP A 379 -1.77 0.72 21.19
CA ASP A 379 -0.34 0.44 21.16
C ASP A 379 0.26 0.93 19.84
N GLY A 380 0.85 2.13 19.87
CA GLY A 380 1.47 2.73 18.69
C GLY A 380 2.77 2.05 18.24
N GLU A 381 3.48 1.39 19.15
CA GLU A 381 4.73 0.66 18.84
C GLU A 381 4.43 -0.67 18.15
N PHE A 382 3.46 -1.42 18.68
CA PHE A 382 2.99 -2.63 18.02
C PHE A 382 2.41 -2.32 16.64
N LEU A 383 1.66 -1.23 16.52
CA LEU A 383 1.14 -0.76 15.23
C LEU A 383 2.28 -0.41 14.26
N ASP A 384 3.36 0.23 14.71
CA ASP A 384 4.52 0.60 13.88
C ASP A 384 5.15 -0.65 13.26
N PHE A 385 5.41 -1.66 14.09
CA PHE A 385 5.92 -2.96 13.65
C PHE A 385 5.01 -3.63 12.60
N LEU A 386 3.70 -3.62 12.82
CA LEU A 386 2.75 -4.22 11.88
C LEU A 386 2.76 -3.50 10.53
N LEU A 387 2.82 -2.16 10.53
CA LEU A 387 2.80 -1.40 9.28
C LEU A 387 4.12 -1.48 8.50
N ASP A 388 5.26 -1.67 9.18
CA ASP A 388 6.56 -1.91 8.54
C ASP A 388 6.66 -3.28 7.85
N HIS A 389 6.00 -4.30 8.40
CA HIS A 389 6.22 -5.70 8.01
C HIS A 389 5.00 -6.44 7.45
N GLY A 390 3.79 -5.91 7.64
CA GLY A 390 2.56 -6.48 7.10
C GLY A 390 2.05 -5.73 5.85
N GLU A 391 1.22 -6.40 5.07
CA GLU A 391 0.57 -5.80 3.88
C GLU A 391 -0.79 -5.17 4.25
N TYR A 392 -0.78 -3.99 4.89
CA TYR A 392 -1.99 -3.26 5.31
C TYR A 392 -2.31 -2.03 4.44
N ILE A 393 -3.60 -1.70 4.28
CA ILE A 393 -4.06 -0.52 3.54
C ILE A 393 -4.69 0.47 4.55
N LEU A 394 -4.14 1.68 4.67
CA LEU A 394 -4.51 2.57 5.79
C LEU A 394 -5.80 3.38 5.57
N ASP A 395 -5.97 3.96 4.38
CA ASP A 395 -7.01 4.97 4.14
C ASP A 395 -8.39 4.37 3.84
N ASN A 396 -8.40 3.20 3.20
CA ASN A 396 -9.58 2.63 2.56
C ASN A 396 -9.85 1.17 2.97
N GLN A 397 -9.29 0.71 4.10
CA GLN A 397 -9.55 -0.61 4.69
C GLN A 397 -10.47 -0.48 5.90
N PRO A 398 -11.71 -0.99 5.83
CA PRO A 398 -12.61 -0.98 6.98
C PRO A 398 -12.08 -1.84 8.13
N VAL A 399 -12.25 -1.33 9.35
CA VAL A 399 -11.79 -1.97 10.58
C VAL A 399 -13.01 -2.37 11.39
N ARG A 400 -13.11 -3.64 11.80
CA ARG A 400 -14.21 -4.13 12.64
C ARG A 400 -13.71 -4.43 14.05
N ILE A 401 -14.10 -3.61 15.01
CA ILE A 401 -13.70 -3.72 16.42
C ILE A 401 -14.97 -3.69 17.28
N LYS A 402 -15.14 -4.68 18.16
CA LYS A 402 -16.30 -4.82 19.07
C LYS A 402 -17.66 -4.63 18.36
N ASP A 403 -17.82 -5.33 17.23
CA ASP A 403 -19.01 -5.30 16.36
C ASP A 403 -19.35 -3.96 15.70
N GLN A 404 -18.54 -2.91 15.88
CA GLN A 404 -18.62 -1.70 15.09
C GLN A 404 -17.65 -1.75 13.91
N THR A 405 -18.14 -1.36 12.75
CA THR A 405 -17.33 -1.21 11.53
C THR A 405 -17.00 0.25 11.32
N PHE A 406 -15.72 0.56 11.33
CA PHE A 406 -15.16 1.87 11.03
C PHE A 406 -14.65 1.88 9.58
N LYS A 407 -14.74 3.04 8.92
CA LYS A 407 -14.29 3.17 7.52
C LYS A 407 -12.78 2.94 7.35
N SER A 408 -11.98 3.30 8.36
CA SER A 408 -10.54 3.06 8.39
C SER A 408 -9.98 3.11 9.82
N ALA A 409 -8.70 2.75 9.98
CA ALA A 409 -7.99 2.85 11.26
C ALA A 409 -7.98 4.29 11.80
N VAL A 410 -7.85 5.30 10.92
CA VAL A 410 -7.93 6.73 11.30
C VAL A 410 -9.31 7.07 11.88
N HIS A 411 -10.39 6.54 11.30
CA HIS A 411 -11.75 6.73 11.84
C HIS A 411 -11.93 6.07 13.20
N TYR A 412 -11.30 4.92 13.44
CA TYR A 412 -11.31 4.28 14.76
C TYR A 412 -10.57 5.14 15.80
N CYS A 413 -9.36 5.62 15.49
CA CYS A 413 -8.62 6.53 16.37
C CYS A 413 -9.44 7.78 16.70
N PHE A 414 -10.11 8.37 15.70
CA PHE A 414 -10.94 9.56 15.87
C PHE A 414 -12.17 9.32 16.76
N SER A 415 -12.92 8.24 16.51
CA SER A 415 -14.13 7.92 17.30
C SER A 415 -13.81 7.53 18.74
N THR A 416 -12.64 6.94 18.99
CA THR A 416 -12.28 6.37 20.30
C THR A 416 -11.42 7.32 21.15
N CYS A 417 -10.93 8.43 20.59
CA CYS A 417 -10.00 9.34 21.27
C CYS A 417 -10.54 9.99 22.56
N GLN A 418 -11.85 10.00 22.77
CA GLN A 418 -12.49 10.51 23.99
C GLN A 418 -12.49 9.47 25.12
N GLN A 419 -12.41 8.18 24.78
CA GLN A 419 -12.45 7.08 25.75
C GLN A 419 -11.05 6.65 26.17
N LYS A 420 -10.09 6.69 25.25
CA LYS A 420 -8.68 6.35 25.48
C LYS A 420 -7.78 7.21 24.60
N SER A 421 -6.54 7.43 25.04
CA SER A 421 -5.56 8.18 24.26
C SER A 421 -5.19 7.42 22.99
N MET A 422 -5.65 7.93 21.85
CA MET A 422 -5.35 7.36 20.52
C MET A 422 -4.28 8.17 19.76
N ALA A 423 -3.64 9.14 20.43
CA ALA A 423 -2.66 10.02 19.80
C ALA A 423 -1.45 9.27 19.25
N SER A 424 -0.91 8.30 20.02
CA SER A 424 0.23 7.48 19.59
C SER A 424 -0.10 6.65 18.35
N CYS A 425 -1.22 5.91 18.34
CA CYS A 425 -1.64 5.16 17.15
C CYS A 425 -1.89 6.07 15.94
N LEU A 426 -2.54 7.22 16.12
CA LEU A 426 -2.74 8.15 15.01
C LEU A 426 -1.41 8.70 14.49
N SER A 427 -0.46 9.01 15.38
CA SER A 427 0.87 9.47 15.00
C SER A 427 1.60 8.43 14.15
N THR A 428 1.55 7.15 14.55
CA THR A 428 2.07 6.03 13.77
C THR A 428 1.38 5.93 12.41
N LEU A 429 0.03 5.97 12.35
CA LEU A 429 -0.72 5.93 11.09
C LEU A 429 -0.31 7.06 10.14
N LEU A 430 -0.15 8.29 10.65
CA LEU A 430 0.28 9.45 9.85
C LEU A 430 1.70 9.28 9.30
N ARG A 431 2.62 8.70 10.08
CA ARG A 431 4.00 8.43 9.65
C ARG A 431 4.06 7.43 8.50
N HIS A 432 3.20 6.42 8.56
CA HIS A 432 2.97 5.45 7.48
C HIS A 432 2.07 6.00 6.36
N GLY A 433 1.73 7.28 6.44
CA GLY A 433 1.08 8.05 5.39
C GLY A 433 -0.42 7.82 5.24
N ALA A 434 -1.10 7.44 6.34
CA ALA A 434 -2.55 7.55 6.43
C ALA A 434 -2.99 9.02 6.32
N SER A 435 -4.08 9.26 5.63
CA SER A 435 -4.68 10.58 5.46
C SER A 435 -5.69 10.90 6.56
N ILE A 436 -5.54 12.06 7.18
CA ILE A 436 -6.52 12.63 8.11
C ILE A 436 -7.48 13.62 7.43
N LEU A 437 -7.33 13.80 6.12
CA LEU A 437 -8.22 14.61 5.28
C LEU A 437 -9.48 13.85 4.86
N VAL A 438 -9.66 12.61 5.34
CA VAL A 438 -10.86 11.81 5.13
C VAL A 438 -12.11 12.43 5.79
N LYS A 439 -13.28 12.18 5.19
CA LYS A 439 -14.56 12.72 5.66
C LYS A 439 -15.08 11.95 6.88
N GLY A 440 -15.35 12.66 7.98
CA GLY A 440 -15.99 12.13 9.17
C GLY A 440 -17.50 11.85 8.97
N ALA A 441 -18.17 11.44 10.06
CA ALA A 441 -19.60 11.09 10.02
C ALA A 441 -20.51 12.27 9.63
N ASN A 442 -20.08 13.51 9.90
CA ASN A 442 -20.79 14.74 9.55
C ASN A 442 -20.45 15.28 8.15
N GLY A 443 -19.65 14.54 7.37
CA GLY A 443 -19.17 14.91 6.04
C GLY A 443 -18.00 15.91 6.02
N LEU A 444 -17.62 16.48 7.16
CA LEU A 444 -16.46 17.35 7.27
C LEU A 444 -15.16 16.54 7.39
N PRO A 445 -14.02 17.06 6.89
CA PRO A 445 -12.72 16.40 7.10
C PRO A 445 -12.39 16.23 8.59
N LEU A 446 -11.84 15.08 8.98
CA LEU A 446 -11.42 14.84 10.36
C LEU A 446 -10.39 15.87 10.84
N ALA A 447 -9.43 16.23 9.96
CA ALA A 447 -8.48 17.31 10.16
C ALA A 447 -9.11 18.61 10.67
N HIS A 448 -10.20 19.06 10.03
CA HIS A 448 -10.89 20.30 10.41
C HIS A 448 -11.46 20.19 11.83
N THR A 449 -12.04 19.04 12.19
CA THR A 449 -12.61 18.84 13.52
C THR A 449 -11.54 18.88 14.61
N ILE A 450 -10.36 18.31 14.34
CA ILE A 450 -9.21 18.34 15.27
C ILE A 450 -8.68 19.76 15.44
N LEU A 451 -8.57 20.53 14.35
CA LEU A 451 -8.01 21.89 14.39
C LEU A 451 -8.98 22.93 14.97
N SER A 452 -10.29 22.76 14.73
CA SER A 452 -11.32 23.70 15.19
C SER A 452 -11.78 23.45 16.64
N THR A 453 -11.43 22.30 17.22
CA THR A 453 -11.72 21.97 18.61
C THR A 453 -10.53 22.37 19.49
N ALA A 454 -10.79 23.23 20.49
CA ALA A 454 -9.78 23.58 21.48
C ALA A 454 -9.31 22.32 22.24
N GLN A 455 -7.99 22.11 22.32
CA GLN A 455 -7.37 20.98 23.03
C GLN A 455 -7.89 19.59 22.61
N HIS A 456 -8.12 19.38 21.30
CA HIS A 456 -8.54 18.07 20.81
C HIS A 456 -7.53 16.95 21.19
N PRO A 457 -7.96 15.78 21.72
CA PRO A 457 -7.06 14.71 22.20
C PRO A 457 -6.07 14.17 21.14
N LEU A 458 -6.44 14.26 19.86
CA LEU A 458 -5.60 13.85 18.73
C LEU A 458 -4.64 14.92 18.21
N ARG A 459 -4.70 16.15 18.72
CA ARG A 459 -3.80 17.23 18.29
C ARG A 459 -2.31 16.91 18.46
N PRO A 460 -1.85 16.22 19.53
CA PRO A 460 -0.45 15.83 19.66
C PRO A 460 0.07 14.99 18.49
N ALA A 461 -0.76 14.13 17.89
CA ALA A 461 -0.36 13.32 16.73
C ALA A 461 -0.02 14.18 15.50
N LEU A 462 -0.73 15.29 15.29
CA LEU A 462 -0.44 16.25 14.22
C LEU A 462 0.83 17.04 14.56
N GLU A 463 1.08 17.31 15.84
CA GLU A 463 2.27 18.02 16.29
C GLU A 463 3.55 17.17 16.19
N GLU A 464 3.46 15.85 16.37
CA GLU A 464 4.56 14.92 16.11
C GLU A 464 4.84 14.77 14.60
N ASN A 465 3.80 14.83 13.77
CA ASN A 465 3.89 14.72 12.31
C ASN A 465 3.75 16.08 11.62
N LYS A 466 4.37 17.13 12.19
CA LYS A 466 4.26 18.52 11.72
C LYS A 466 4.59 18.66 10.24
N SER A 467 5.67 18.04 9.76
CA SER A 467 6.11 18.13 8.36
C SER A 467 5.06 17.63 7.36
N LEU A 468 4.24 16.64 7.75
CA LEU A 468 3.17 16.09 6.92
C LEU A 468 1.84 16.84 7.10
N THR A 469 1.68 17.58 8.20
CA THR A 469 0.42 18.21 8.60
C THR A 469 0.56 19.72 8.82
N LEU A 470 0.85 20.15 10.05
CA LEU A 470 0.80 21.55 10.48
C LEU A 470 1.85 22.48 9.81
N GLN A 471 2.88 21.89 9.21
CA GLN A 471 3.93 22.56 8.44
C GLN A 471 3.90 22.16 6.96
N SER A 472 2.76 21.69 6.48
CA SER A 472 2.56 21.28 5.09
C SER A 472 1.60 22.23 4.38
N ARG A 473 2.08 22.91 3.34
CA ARG A 473 1.23 23.68 2.40
C ARG A 473 0.10 22.80 1.87
N TYR A 474 0.47 21.61 1.39
CA TYR A 474 -0.43 20.66 0.77
C TYR A 474 -1.58 20.29 1.72
N PHE A 475 -1.27 20.04 3.00
CA PHE A 475 -2.28 19.73 4.00
C PHE A 475 -3.36 20.82 4.12
N TYR A 476 -2.96 22.09 4.24
CA TYR A 476 -3.92 23.20 4.36
C TYR A 476 -4.66 23.49 3.05
N ALA A 477 -3.98 23.41 1.90
CA ALA A 477 -4.60 23.62 0.59
C ALA A 477 -5.70 22.58 0.34
N GLN A 478 -5.40 21.30 0.58
CA GLN A 478 -6.39 20.22 0.46
C GLN A 478 -7.53 20.38 1.46
N LEU A 479 -7.23 20.75 2.71
CA LEU A 479 -8.26 20.97 3.72
C LEU A 479 -9.23 22.09 3.31
N ALA A 480 -8.71 23.19 2.76
CA ALA A 480 -9.53 24.29 2.26
C ALA A 480 -10.42 23.85 1.08
N ASN A 481 -9.87 23.10 0.12
CA ASN A 481 -10.63 22.61 -1.02
C ASN A 481 -11.75 21.64 -0.60
N LEU A 482 -11.47 20.75 0.36
CA LEU A 482 -12.49 19.84 0.90
C LEU A 482 -13.61 20.60 1.64
N LEU A 483 -13.29 21.68 2.35
CA LEU A 483 -14.30 22.54 2.97
C LEU A 483 -15.13 23.30 1.92
N GLN A 484 -14.49 23.78 0.85
CA GLN A 484 -15.20 24.40 -0.27
C GLN A 484 -16.21 23.44 -0.88
N ASN A 485 -15.80 22.20 -1.16
CA ASN A 485 -16.69 21.19 -1.75
C ASN A 485 -17.84 20.86 -0.80
N TYR A 486 -17.58 20.75 0.51
CA TYR A 486 -18.64 20.57 1.51
C TYR A 486 -19.60 21.76 1.59
N LEU A 487 -19.14 22.99 1.36
CA LEU A 487 -20.01 24.18 1.32
C LEU A 487 -20.90 24.19 0.07
N MET A 488 -20.42 23.65 -1.05
CA MET A 488 -21.15 23.57 -2.32
C MET A 488 -22.28 22.53 -2.31
N THR A 489 -22.22 21.50 -1.45
CA THR A 489 -23.27 20.49 -1.33
C THR A 489 -24.53 20.96 -0.57
N GLY A 490 -24.57 22.22 -0.13
CA GLY A 490 -25.77 22.89 0.40
C GLY A 490 -25.97 22.74 1.91
N ILE A 491 -25.30 23.58 2.70
CA ILE A 491 -25.52 23.69 4.16
C ILE A 491 -26.66 24.67 4.45
N SER A 492 -27.67 24.24 5.22
CA SER A 492 -28.84 25.07 5.57
C SER A 492 -28.62 26.03 6.75
N ASP A 493 -27.66 25.77 7.64
CA ASP A 493 -27.38 26.62 8.81
C ASP A 493 -26.40 27.77 8.48
N SER A 494 -26.90 29.02 8.52
CA SER A 494 -26.15 30.22 8.18
C SER A 494 -24.95 30.46 9.10
N LYS A 495 -25.09 30.24 10.42
CA LYS A 495 -24.01 30.47 11.39
C LYS A 495 -22.87 29.48 11.20
N ARG A 496 -23.20 28.20 10.98
CA ARG A 496 -22.21 27.17 10.69
C ARG A 496 -21.53 27.43 9.35
N LYS A 497 -22.27 27.85 8.33
CA LYS A 497 -21.72 28.23 7.02
C LYS A 497 -20.70 29.36 7.15
N GLU A 498 -21.01 30.44 7.87
CA GLU A 498 -20.08 31.55 8.10
C GLU A 498 -18.82 31.13 8.86
N LYS A 499 -18.95 30.26 9.87
CA LYS A 499 -17.78 29.71 10.58
C LYS A 499 -16.88 28.92 9.63
N LEU A 500 -17.46 28.01 8.84
CA LEU A 500 -16.70 27.20 7.88
C LEU A 500 -16.02 28.04 6.81
N ILE A 501 -16.65 29.11 6.33
CA ILE A 501 -16.03 30.06 5.38
C ILE A 501 -14.81 30.73 6.01
N ARG A 502 -14.90 31.18 7.26
CA ARG A 502 -13.76 31.78 7.98
C ARG A 502 -12.62 30.79 8.18
N ASP A 503 -12.94 29.56 8.59
CA ASP A 503 -11.94 28.51 8.80
C ASP A 503 -11.26 28.12 7.47
N MET A 504 -12.04 27.96 6.40
CA MET A 504 -11.53 27.73 5.04
C MET A 504 -10.58 28.84 4.58
N GLN A 505 -10.96 30.12 4.80
CA GLN A 505 -10.10 31.25 4.44
C GLN A 505 -8.80 31.25 5.25
N SER A 506 -8.87 30.95 6.55
CA SER A 506 -7.68 30.83 7.40
C SER A 506 -6.74 29.73 6.90
N TYR A 507 -7.25 28.59 6.42
CA TYR A 507 -6.41 27.53 5.86
C TYR A 507 -5.78 27.93 4.51
N ARG A 508 -6.52 28.66 3.66
CA ARG A 508 -5.95 29.23 2.41
C ARG A 508 -4.82 30.21 2.70
N ASP A 509 -5.02 31.10 3.67
CA ASP A 509 -4.00 32.07 4.07
C ASP A 509 -2.74 31.36 4.61
N GLU A 510 -2.89 30.30 5.41
CA GLU A 510 -1.76 29.51 5.90
C GLU A 510 -1.04 28.79 4.74
N ALA A 511 -1.77 28.16 3.82
CA ALA A 511 -1.20 27.52 2.62
C ALA A 511 -0.42 28.53 1.75
N GLN A 512 -0.98 29.73 1.55
CA GLN A 512 -0.32 30.81 0.80
C GLN A 512 0.95 31.29 1.51
N SER A 513 0.95 31.34 2.85
CA SER A 513 2.13 31.73 3.62
C SER A 513 3.33 30.81 3.41
N PHE A 514 3.10 29.52 3.16
CA PHE A 514 4.16 28.55 2.83
C PHE A 514 4.71 28.71 1.41
N LEU A 515 3.88 29.16 0.45
CA LEU A 515 4.35 29.50 -0.89
C LEU A 515 5.30 30.70 -0.82
N LEU A 516 4.87 31.75 -0.12
CA LEU A 516 5.67 32.94 0.08
C LEU A 516 7.00 32.63 0.76
N SER A 517 7.03 31.79 1.81
CA SER A 517 8.29 31.40 2.46
C SER A 517 9.22 30.64 1.51
N LYS A 518 8.69 29.73 0.69
CA LYS A 518 9.47 28.96 -0.29
C LYS A 518 10.04 29.84 -1.40
N ASP A 519 9.28 30.82 -1.87
CA ASP A 519 9.73 31.79 -2.86
C ASP A 519 10.80 32.73 -2.28
N LEU A 520 10.63 33.13 -1.01
CA LEU A 520 11.64 33.87 -0.25
C LEU A 520 12.95 33.07 -0.14
N ASP A 521 12.88 31.76 0.14
CA ASP A 521 14.04 30.86 0.26
C ASP A 521 14.72 30.56 -1.09
N LYS A 522 14.00 30.62 -2.21
CA LYS A 522 14.52 30.36 -3.58
C LYS A 522 15.17 31.58 -4.26
N GLY A 523 15.47 32.64 -3.52
CA GLY A 523 16.18 33.82 -4.06
C GLY A 523 15.28 34.90 -4.67
N ILE A 524 13.97 34.66 -4.86
CA ILE A 524 13.00 35.74 -5.09
C ILE A 524 12.96 36.66 -3.86
N GLY A 525 13.24 36.12 -2.66
CA GLY A 525 13.37 36.90 -1.44
C GLY A 525 14.42 38.00 -1.46
N ASN A 526 15.45 37.91 -2.30
CA ASN A 526 16.40 39.01 -2.48
C ASN A 526 15.79 40.15 -3.30
N LYS A 527 15.07 39.83 -4.39
CA LYS A 527 14.39 40.83 -5.23
C LYS A 527 13.20 41.47 -4.51
N LEU A 528 12.48 40.67 -3.72
CA LEU A 528 11.41 41.15 -2.84
C LEU A 528 11.98 41.98 -1.67
N ARG A 529 13.15 41.63 -1.14
CA ARG A 529 13.91 42.47 -0.20
C ARG A 529 14.26 43.81 -0.81
N GLU A 530 14.85 43.82 -2.00
CA GLU A 530 15.19 45.06 -2.70
C GLU A 530 13.97 45.94 -2.92
N GLN A 531 12.83 45.35 -3.30
CA GLN A 531 11.58 46.09 -3.47
C GLN A 531 11.01 46.62 -2.15
N ILE A 532 11.12 45.88 -1.05
CA ILE A 532 10.66 46.33 0.28
C ILE A 532 11.63 47.32 0.93
N ASP A 533 12.94 47.15 0.76
CA ASP A 533 13.94 48.13 1.18
C ASP A 533 13.73 49.44 0.42
N HIS A 534 13.47 49.38 -0.89
CA HIS A 534 13.10 50.54 -1.69
C HIS A 534 11.77 51.17 -1.22
N LEU A 535 10.77 50.37 -0.85
CA LEU A 535 9.50 50.86 -0.30
C LEU A 535 9.70 51.54 1.07
N ALA A 536 10.53 50.95 1.93
CA ALA A 536 10.86 51.49 3.24
C ALA A 536 11.66 52.80 3.12
N GLU A 537 12.53 52.92 2.11
CA GLU A 537 13.29 54.14 1.81
C GLU A 537 12.41 55.26 1.25
N VAL A 538 11.44 54.95 0.39
CA VAL A 538 10.62 55.96 -0.29
C VAL A 538 9.41 56.41 0.55
N VAL A 539 8.82 55.51 1.35
CA VAL A 539 7.50 55.74 1.95
C VAL A 539 7.55 55.83 3.47
N MET A 540 8.49 55.16 4.14
CA MET A 540 8.47 55.04 5.61
C MET A 540 9.86 55.06 6.28
N PRO A 541 10.60 56.18 6.21
CA PRO A 541 11.94 56.29 6.81
C PRO A 541 11.96 56.03 8.32
N GLU A 542 10.89 56.44 9.02
CA GLU A 542 10.76 56.30 10.48
C GLU A 542 10.57 54.85 10.97
N TYR A 543 10.23 53.90 10.08
CA TYR A 543 10.02 52.48 10.43
C TYR A 543 11.03 51.54 9.77
N GLN A 544 11.98 52.08 9.02
CA GLN A 544 12.95 51.33 8.22
C GLN A 544 13.71 50.29 9.05
N GLN A 545 14.10 50.62 10.28
CA GLN A 545 14.85 49.73 11.17
C GLN A 545 13.98 48.60 11.77
N ALA A 546 12.70 48.85 12.05
CA ALA A 546 11.76 47.84 12.56
C ALA A 546 11.34 46.85 11.46
N ILE A 547 11.17 47.35 10.23
CA ILE A 547 10.89 46.54 9.04
C ILE A 547 12.10 45.65 8.72
N ARG A 548 13.31 46.23 8.65
CA ARG A 548 14.56 45.48 8.45
C ARG A 548 14.79 44.44 9.54
N SER A 549 14.52 44.76 10.80
CA SER A 549 14.63 43.83 11.91
C SER A 549 13.63 42.66 11.80
N SER A 550 12.38 42.93 11.43
CA SER A 550 11.35 41.89 11.26
C SER A 550 11.64 40.96 10.06
N ILE A 551 12.19 41.52 8.97
CA ILE A 551 12.58 40.76 7.76
C ILE A 551 13.86 39.94 8.01
N HIS A 552 14.82 40.47 8.76
CA HIS A 552 16.04 39.74 9.12
C HIS A 552 15.81 38.66 10.18
N GLN A 553 14.91 38.88 11.13
CA GLN A 553 14.56 37.87 12.14
C GLN A 553 13.64 36.76 11.59
N GLY A 554 12.95 37.02 10.48
CA GLY A 554 12.09 36.05 9.79
C GLY A 554 12.79 35.12 8.79
N LEU A 555 14.10 35.31 8.52
CA LEU A 555 14.89 34.56 7.52
C LEU A 555 16.26 34.12 8.08
N PRO A 556 16.89 33.10 7.49
CA PRO A 556 17.13 31.80 8.14
C PRO A 556 17.96 31.88 9.42
N GLY A 557 17.51 31.14 10.45
CA GLY A 557 18.28 30.94 11.69
C GLY A 557 17.44 30.78 12.96
N LEU A 558 16.17 31.21 12.95
CA LEU A 558 15.30 31.14 14.12
C LEU A 558 13.92 30.56 13.78
N ARG A 559 13.59 29.44 14.43
CA ARG A 559 12.40 28.58 14.26
C ARG A 559 11.10 29.19 14.82
N ASP A 560 10.92 30.50 14.82
CA ASP A 560 9.72 31.12 15.41
C ASP A 560 8.65 31.43 14.35
N GLN A 561 7.63 30.57 14.31
CA GLN A 561 6.46 30.65 13.42
C GLN A 561 5.71 32.00 13.54
N LYS A 562 5.80 32.67 14.69
CA LYS A 562 5.17 33.99 14.91
C LYS A 562 5.88 35.10 14.12
N ASN A 563 7.20 35.03 14.02
CA ASN A 563 8.01 36.01 13.29
C ASN A 563 7.88 35.81 11.78
N LEU A 564 7.82 34.55 11.33
CA LEU A 564 7.55 34.22 9.92
C LEU A 564 6.15 34.72 9.48
N ARG A 565 5.12 34.51 10.31
CA ARG A 565 3.77 35.04 10.04
C ARG A 565 3.73 36.57 9.97
N ARG A 566 4.46 37.26 10.85
CA ARG A 566 4.58 38.73 10.84
C ARG A 566 5.29 39.24 9.58
N ALA A 567 6.40 38.61 9.21
CA ALA A 567 7.11 38.93 7.98
C ALA A 567 6.19 38.74 6.77
N ASN A 568 5.50 37.60 6.65
CA ASN A 568 4.58 37.33 5.54
C ASN A 568 3.39 38.30 5.48
N LEU A 569 2.85 38.76 6.62
CA LEU A 569 1.82 39.80 6.65
C LEU A 569 2.33 41.15 6.14
N LEU A 570 3.56 41.53 6.51
CA LEU A 570 4.22 42.72 5.98
C LEU A 570 4.44 42.62 4.47
N PHE A 571 4.89 41.46 3.98
CA PHE A 571 5.06 41.19 2.55
C PHE A 571 3.72 41.28 1.79
N LYS A 572 2.63 40.71 2.34
CA LYS A 572 1.30 40.73 1.73
C LYS A 572 0.75 42.15 1.59
N GLU A 573 0.89 42.99 2.61
CA GLU A 573 0.44 44.39 2.53
C GLU A 573 1.34 45.25 1.63
N ALA A 574 2.65 45.02 1.62
CA ALA A 574 3.56 45.73 0.71
C ALA A 574 3.24 45.42 -0.77
N ILE A 575 2.98 44.14 -1.11
CA ILE A 575 2.59 43.73 -2.46
C ILE A 575 1.27 44.40 -2.87
N LYS A 576 0.29 44.44 -1.97
CA LYS A 576 -1.00 45.09 -2.22
C LYS A 576 -0.86 46.58 -2.52
N LEU A 577 -0.02 47.30 -1.77
CA LEU A 577 0.26 48.72 -2.00
C LEU A 577 0.94 48.99 -3.35
N VAL A 578 1.85 48.10 -3.76
CA VAL A 578 2.53 48.17 -5.06
C VAL A 578 1.57 47.90 -6.21
N GLN A 579 0.72 46.87 -6.07
CA GLN A 579 -0.24 46.48 -7.11
C GLN A 579 -1.35 47.52 -7.32
N GLU A 580 -1.73 48.26 -6.27
CA GLU A 580 -2.80 49.26 -6.35
C GLU A 580 -2.32 50.65 -6.80
N ASP A 581 -1.02 50.85 -7.07
CA ASP A 581 -0.38 52.15 -7.37
C ASP A 581 -0.71 53.27 -6.35
N LYS A 582 -1.07 52.85 -5.13
CA LYS A 582 -1.43 53.73 -4.00
C LYS A 582 -0.22 54.16 -3.17
N LEU A 583 0.98 53.86 -3.64
CA LEU A 583 2.25 54.15 -2.99
C LEU A 583 2.43 55.64 -2.64
N LYS A 584 1.88 56.53 -3.49
CA LYS A 584 1.98 57.99 -3.32
C LYS A 584 0.81 58.60 -2.53
N THR A 585 -0.26 57.84 -2.31
CA THR A 585 -1.51 58.31 -1.69
C THR A 585 -1.84 57.59 -0.40
N TRP A 586 -0.92 56.76 0.09
CA TRP A 586 -1.12 55.99 1.30
C TRP A 586 -1.04 56.87 2.54
N ASN A 587 -2.21 57.22 3.06
CA ASN A 587 -2.37 57.92 4.33
C ASN A 587 -2.78 56.95 5.46
N GLY A 588 -2.52 55.65 5.28
CA GLY A 588 -3.04 54.58 6.15
C GLY A 588 -2.45 54.63 7.54
N GLU A 589 -3.22 55.23 8.45
CA GLU A 589 -3.12 55.25 9.91
C GLU A 589 -1.91 54.50 10.49
N LYS A 590 -0.96 55.30 10.97
CA LYS A 590 0.24 54.92 11.74
C LYS A 590 -0.03 53.81 12.78
N ASP A 591 -1.25 53.72 13.30
CA ASP A 591 -1.70 52.72 14.27
C ASP A 591 -1.88 51.30 13.70
N HIS A 592 -2.28 51.14 12.43
CA HIS A 592 -2.40 49.82 11.79
C HIS A 592 -1.02 49.18 11.62
N LEU A 593 -0.03 49.98 11.23
CA LEU A 593 1.37 49.57 11.10
C LEU A 593 2.04 49.30 12.44
N LYS A 594 1.82 50.11 13.47
CA LYS A 594 2.28 49.84 14.84
C LYS A 594 1.80 48.48 15.33
N LYS A 595 0.55 48.14 15.04
CA LYS A 595 -0.04 46.85 15.39
C LYS A 595 0.57 45.67 14.62
N LEU A 596 0.89 45.86 13.34
CA LEU A 596 1.57 44.87 12.48
C LEU A 596 3.04 44.64 12.88
N LEU A 597 3.78 45.72 13.16
CA LEU A 597 5.20 45.70 13.54
C LEU A 597 5.43 45.39 15.03
N GLY A 598 4.39 45.45 15.86
CA GLY A 598 4.50 45.29 17.30
C GLY A 598 5.27 46.42 17.99
N ALA A 599 5.43 47.56 17.31
CA ALA A 599 6.05 48.76 17.86
C ALA A 599 5.03 49.49 18.74
N LYS A 600 5.41 49.81 19.98
CA LYS A 600 4.62 50.69 20.86
C LYS A 600 4.81 52.15 20.44
#